data_AF-A0A8J6K7Q5-F1
#
_entry.id   AF-A0A8J6K7Q5-F1
#
_cell.length_a   1.000
_cell.length_b   1.000
_cell.length_c   1.000
_cell.angle_alpha   90.00
_cell.angle_beta   90.00
_cell.angle_gamma   90.00
#
_symmetry.space_group_name_H-M   'P 1'
#
loop_
_entity.id
_entity.type
_entity.pdbx_description
1 polymer ?
#
loop_
_entity_poly.entity_id
_entity_poly.type
_entity_poly.pdbx_seq_one_letter_code
_entity_poly.pdbx_strand_id
1 'polypeptide(L)'
;MLVKDIYGGAYQILGLTGNLIASSFGKSATVDKEFSKEDMAKSLLHMISNDIGQLTCLYAKQYNLSQVYFGGFFIRGHPVTMHTITYSINFFSKGEVQALFLRHEGYLGAIGAFLKGAEEDNPNLYSWGENYAGSSGLMSTSPDVFPMQRSRSGTFDMLEMDRLERQLVNLPLLFDPSSYVPDTVDLTEDAMAREYWLTCFEDALEGVAKRAIASQPDAKDAADRAEKFQQKYWNKLQTLRHQPFAYGSLTVRSLLDTREHCLNEFNFPDPYSKVKQKENDIALKYYQKAIRSLDTLGWEEKQFALVKGLLAGNVFDWGAKAVSEVLESDPEFGFEEAKKKLQARPWLVDTYAAWIERLKGPPHKCALIFVDNSGIDIILGIFPFVRELLSRGTEVILACNSGPALNDVTYNESLIVTERIADMDTIMQ
;
A
#
# COMPACT_ATOMS: atom_id res chain seq x y z
N MET A 1 37.87 19.51 -6.55
CA MET A 1 38.08 20.49 -7.64
C MET A 1 37.03 20.24 -8.69
N LEU A 2 36.28 21.26 -9.08
CA LEU A 2 35.20 21.21 -10.05
C LEU A 2 35.67 21.68 -11.42
N VAL A 3 34.94 21.34 -12.47
CA VAL A 3 35.24 21.78 -13.84
C VAL A 3 35.29 23.31 -13.93
N LYS A 4 34.42 24.04 -13.23
CA LYS A 4 34.48 25.53 -13.19
C LYS A 4 35.76 26.07 -12.54
N ASP A 5 36.36 25.33 -11.61
CA ASP A 5 37.60 25.75 -10.96
C ASP A 5 38.80 25.68 -11.93
N ILE A 6 38.70 24.85 -12.98
CA ILE A 6 39.74 24.70 -14.01
C ILE A 6 39.50 25.67 -15.17
N TYR A 7 38.26 25.77 -15.64
CA TYR A 7 37.93 26.46 -16.91
C TYR A 7 37.33 27.85 -16.74
N GLY A 8 37.04 28.30 -15.51
CA GLY A 8 36.55 29.66 -15.20
C GLY A 8 35.23 30.11 -15.85
N GLY A 9 34.61 29.28 -16.71
CA GLY A 9 33.43 29.62 -17.52
C GLY A 9 33.37 28.94 -18.89
N ALA A 10 34.51 28.55 -19.49
CA ALA A 10 34.59 28.01 -20.85
C ALA A 10 34.14 26.53 -21.01
N TYR A 11 33.57 25.93 -19.96
CA TYR A 11 33.21 24.51 -19.92
C TYR A 11 31.93 24.16 -20.71
N GLN A 12 31.09 25.15 -21.03
CA GLN A 12 29.90 24.95 -21.86
C GLN A 12 30.25 24.46 -23.28
N ILE A 13 31.41 24.88 -23.80
CA ILE A 13 31.91 24.45 -25.12
C ILE A 13 32.26 22.95 -25.14
N LEU A 14 32.62 22.39 -23.98
CA LEU A 14 32.96 20.97 -23.82
C LEU A 14 31.74 20.10 -23.47
N GLY A 15 30.54 20.69 -23.35
CA GLY A 15 29.34 19.98 -22.91
C GLY A 15 29.39 19.52 -21.45
N LEU A 16 30.31 20.05 -20.64
CA LEU A 16 30.47 19.69 -19.22
C LEU A 16 29.80 20.74 -18.33
N THR A 17 29.18 20.31 -17.25
CA THR A 17 28.60 21.24 -16.26
C THR A 17 29.70 21.79 -15.34
N GLY A 18 29.64 23.07 -14.99
CA GLY A 18 30.64 23.69 -14.12
C GLY A 18 30.69 23.10 -12.70
N ASN A 19 29.61 22.46 -12.26
CA ASN A 19 29.51 21.79 -10.96
C ASN A 19 29.97 20.33 -10.98
N LEU A 20 30.38 19.79 -12.14
CA LEU A 20 30.94 18.45 -12.24
C LEU A 20 32.29 18.36 -11.51
N ILE A 21 32.52 17.25 -10.80
CA ILE A 21 33.79 16.98 -10.13
C ILE A 21 34.85 16.64 -11.20
N ALA A 22 35.91 17.44 -11.26
CA ALA A 22 37.05 17.21 -12.14
C ALA A 22 38.15 16.38 -11.46
N SER A 23 38.39 16.63 -10.17
CA SER A 23 39.34 15.86 -9.35
C SER A 23 38.92 15.89 -7.89
N SER A 24 38.74 14.70 -7.31
CA SER A 24 38.67 14.51 -5.85
C SER A 24 39.98 14.97 -5.22
N PHE A 25 39.92 15.64 -4.07
CA PHE A 25 41.07 16.23 -3.36
C PHE A 25 41.96 17.23 -4.13
N GLY A 26 41.66 17.56 -5.40
CA GLY A 26 42.54 18.42 -6.20
C GLY A 26 42.82 19.80 -5.58
N LYS A 27 41.86 20.38 -4.84
CA LYS A 27 42.06 21.66 -4.15
C LYS A 27 43.03 21.56 -2.97
N SER A 28 43.09 20.41 -2.31
CA SER A 28 44.03 20.17 -1.20
C SER A 28 45.47 20.01 -1.67
N ALA A 29 45.68 19.62 -2.93
CA ALA A 29 47.01 19.50 -3.52
C ALA A 29 47.54 20.84 -4.09
N THR A 30 46.66 21.80 -4.41
CA THR A 30 47.04 23.03 -5.11
C THR A 30 46.89 24.30 -4.30
N VAL A 31 46.11 24.27 -3.22
CA VAL A 31 45.86 25.43 -2.36
C VAL A 31 46.50 25.20 -1.01
N ASP A 32 47.40 26.09 -0.60
CA ASP A 32 48.06 26.05 0.70
C ASP A 32 47.09 26.59 1.78
N LYS A 33 46.06 25.80 2.07
CA LYS A 33 44.99 26.11 3.01
C LYS A 33 44.62 24.86 3.80
N GLU A 34 44.51 24.99 5.12
CA GLU A 34 43.95 23.91 5.94
C GLU A 34 42.45 23.76 5.71
N PHE A 35 42.01 22.52 5.48
CA PHE A 35 40.61 22.16 5.29
C PHE A 35 40.05 21.54 6.57
N SER A 36 38.74 21.71 6.80
CA SER A 36 38.07 21.06 7.93
C SER A 36 38.08 19.53 7.77
N LYS A 37 38.02 18.81 8.90
CA LYS A 37 37.97 17.34 8.87
C LYS A 37 36.69 16.83 8.22
N GLU A 38 35.61 17.58 8.40
CA GLU A 38 34.28 17.35 7.86
C GLU A 38 34.31 17.43 6.32
N ASP A 39 34.96 18.46 5.76
CA ASP A 39 35.12 18.62 4.30
C ASP A 39 35.98 17.52 3.68
N MET A 40 37.04 17.10 4.38
CA MET A 40 37.89 15.98 3.96
C MET A 40 37.11 14.67 3.96
N ALA A 41 36.35 14.38 5.01
CA ALA A 41 35.52 13.18 5.11
C ALA A 41 34.44 13.14 4.03
N LYS A 42 33.75 14.27 3.79
CA LYS A 42 32.75 14.40 2.72
C LYS A 42 33.37 14.19 1.34
N SER A 43 34.55 14.77 1.09
CA SER A 43 35.28 14.59 -0.16
C SER A 43 35.71 13.14 -0.38
N LEU A 44 36.15 12.46 0.68
CA LEU A 44 36.47 11.03 0.65
C LEU A 44 35.24 10.18 0.32
N LEU A 45 34.11 10.46 0.98
CA LEU A 45 32.84 9.77 0.74
C LEU A 45 32.38 9.93 -0.72
N HIS A 46 32.43 11.15 -1.24
CA HIS A 46 32.08 11.43 -2.64
C HIS A 46 33.02 10.71 -3.61
N MET A 47 34.32 10.68 -3.32
CA MET A 47 35.31 10.00 -4.15
C MET A 47 35.03 8.50 -4.23
N ILE A 48 34.86 7.82 -3.09
CA ILE A 48 34.59 6.38 -3.03
C ILE A 48 33.26 6.06 -3.71
N SER A 49 32.20 6.83 -3.42
CA SER A 49 30.88 6.61 -4.01
C SER A 49 30.88 6.81 -5.53
N ASN A 50 31.61 7.81 -6.03
CA ASN A 50 31.73 8.06 -7.46
C ASN A 50 32.57 6.99 -8.18
N ASP A 51 33.60 6.45 -7.52
CA ASP A 51 34.39 5.33 -8.06
C ASP A 51 33.55 4.06 -8.17
N ILE A 52 32.75 3.74 -7.14
CA ILE A 52 31.75 2.66 -7.18
C ILE A 52 30.79 2.85 -8.36
N GLY A 53 30.24 4.05 -8.54
CA GLY A 53 29.31 4.36 -9.63
C GLY A 53 29.95 4.21 -11.02
N GLN A 54 31.19 4.66 -11.19
CA GLN A 54 31.97 4.52 -12.43
C GLN A 54 32.22 3.05 -12.78
N LEU A 55 32.80 2.30 -11.85
CA LEU A 55 33.09 0.88 -12.05
C LEU A 55 31.81 0.10 -12.36
N THR A 56 30.74 0.38 -11.64
CA THR A 56 29.43 -0.23 -11.89
C THR A 56 28.95 0.04 -13.30
N CYS A 57 29.01 1.28 -13.76
CA CYS A 57 28.57 1.65 -15.11
C CYS A 57 29.40 0.94 -16.19
N LEU A 58 30.73 0.83 -16.00
CA LEU A 58 31.59 0.10 -16.93
C LEU A 58 31.21 -1.38 -17.02
N TYR A 59 31.00 -2.05 -15.89
CA TYR A 59 30.57 -3.44 -15.88
C TYR A 59 29.17 -3.62 -16.46
N ALA A 60 28.23 -2.75 -16.10
CA ALA A 60 26.86 -2.80 -16.64
C ALA A 60 26.86 -2.67 -18.17
N LYS A 61 27.63 -1.73 -18.72
CA LYS A 61 27.79 -1.57 -20.17
C LYS A 61 28.48 -2.76 -20.82
N GLN A 62 29.52 -3.30 -20.20
CA GLN A 62 30.24 -4.46 -20.73
C GLN A 62 29.33 -5.69 -20.88
N TYR A 63 28.40 -5.89 -19.94
CA TYR A 63 27.49 -7.04 -19.93
C TYR A 63 26.06 -6.70 -20.40
N ASN A 64 25.83 -5.51 -20.97
CA ASN A 64 24.53 -5.03 -21.42
C ASN A 64 23.42 -5.14 -20.35
N LEU A 65 23.73 -4.76 -19.11
CA LEU A 65 22.79 -4.74 -18.00
C LEU A 65 22.12 -3.37 -17.92
N SER A 66 20.79 -3.36 -17.81
CA SER A 66 19.99 -2.14 -17.62
C SER A 66 19.73 -1.79 -16.16
N GLN A 67 19.93 -2.74 -15.25
CA GLN A 67 19.64 -2.59 -13.82
C GLN A 67 20.78 -3.15 -12.98
N VAL A 68 21.16 -2.42 -11.93
CA VAL A 68 22.16 -2.86 -10.97
C VAL A 68 21.62 -2.69 -9.55
N TYR A 69 21.71 -3.76 -8.77
CA TYR A 69 21.28 -3.80 -7.38
C TYR A 69 22.45 -3.61 -6.44
N PHE A 70 22.32 -2.66 -5.53
CA PHE A 70 23.31 -2.34 -4.51
C PHE A 70 22.88 -2.85 -3.14
N GLY A 71 23.85 -3.49 -2.48
CA GLY A 71 23.83 -3.84 -1.08
C GLY A 71 25.17 -3.50 -0.42
N GLY A 72 25.18 -3.39 0.90
CA GLY A 72 26.31 -3.22 1.76
C GLY A 72 26.05 -2.15 2.82
N PHE A 73 26.61 -2.36 4.00
CA PHE A 73 26.55 -1.43 5.12
C PHE A 73 27.00 0.01 4.76
N PHE A 74 27.92 0.16 3.80
CA PHE A 74 28.36 1.47 3.32
C PHE A 74 27.27 2.26 2.57
N ILE A 75 26.33 1.56 1.93
CA ILE A 75 25.32 2.13 1.03
C ILE A 75 23.97 2.25 1.76
N ARG A 76 23.60 1.20 2.50
CA ARG A 76 22.30 1.08 3.18
C ARG A 76 22.04 2.25 4.13
N GLY A 77 20.88 2.87 4.00
CA GLY A 77 20.43 3.93 4.92
C GLY A 77 21.27 5.21 4.88
N HIS A 78 22.09 5.39 3.84
CA HIS A 78 22.94 6.56 3.68
C HIS A 78 22.57 7.33 2.40
N PRO A 79 21.61 8.28 2.50
CA PRO A 79 21.09 9.02 1.33
C PRO A 79 22.17 9.71 0.50
N VAL A 80 23.20 10.25 1.15
CA VAL A 80 24.31 10.92 0.45
C VAL A 80 25.09 9.93 -0.43
N THR A 81 25.39 8.74 0.10
CA THR A 81 26.07 7.67 -0.64
C THR A 81 25.21 7.19 -1.81
N MET A 82 23.95 6.83 -1.51
CA MET A 82 22.99 6.35 -2.52
C MET A 82 22.81 7.38 -3.64
N HIS A 83 22.60 8.66 -3.30
CA HIS A 83 22.47 9.75 -4.25
C HIS A 83 23.72 9.92 -5.12
N THR A 84 24.91 9.86 -4.52
CA THR A 84 26.18 10.03 -5.26
C THR A 84 26.40 8.88 -6.24
N ILE A 85 26.11 7.64 -5.84
CA ILE A 85 26.18 6.46 -6.71
C ILE A 85 25.20 6.59 -7.87
N THR A 86 23.94 6.91 -7.60
CA THR A 86 22.90 7.10 -8.63
C THR A 86 23.28 8.21 -9.61
N TYR A 87 23.73 9.35 -9.10
CA TYR A 87 24.18 10.48 -9.93
C TYR A 87 25.34 10.06 -10.84
N SER A 88 26.33 9.37 -10.29
CA SER A 88 27.49 8.88 -11.04
C SER A 88 27.06 7.93 -12.15
N ILE A 89 26.27 6.90 -11.82
CA ILE A 89 25.79 5.93 -12.80
C ILE A 89 25.00 6.62 -13.92
N ASN A 90 24.03 7.46 -13.57
CA ASN A 90 23.23 8.21 -14.55
C ASN A 90 24.11 9.10 -15.45
N PHE A 91 25.13 9.74 -14.89
CA PHE A 91 26.07 10.56 -15.66
C PHE A 91 26.84 9.73 -16.69
N PHE A 92 27.41 8.57 -16.30
CA PHE A 92 28.20 7.73 -17.20
C PHE A 92 27.35 6.86 -18.14
N SER A 93 26.15 6.46 -17.71
CA SER A 93 25.21 5.65 -18.49
C SER A 93 24.29 6.46 -19.38
N LYS A 94 24.19 7.79 -19.17
CA LYS A 94 23.16 8.65 -19.79
C LYS A 94 21.73 8.17 -19.51
N GLY A 95 21.52 7.53 -18.36
CA GLY A 95 20.22 6.99 -17.94
C GLY A 95 19.89 5.60 -18.48
N GLU A 96 20.80 4.95 -19.22
CA GLU A 96 20.59 3.57 -19.72
C GLU A 96 20.64 2.52 -18.61
N VAL A 97 21.30 2.83 -17.49
CA VAL A 97 21.49 1.93 -16.35
C VAL A 97 20.84 2.53 -15.12
N GLN A 98 19.94 1.77 -14.50
CA GLN A 98 19.26 2.13 -13.26
C GLN A 98 19.97 1.55 -12.04
N ALA A 99 20.25 2.40 -11.05
CA ALA A 99 20.75 1.99 -9.74
C ALA A 99 19.57 1.71 -8.80
N LEU A 100 19.50 0.49 -8.28
CA LEU A 100 18.49 0.02 -7.34
C LEU A 100 19.16 -0.34 -6.02
N PHE A 101 18.53 -0.02 -4.89
CA PHE A 101 19.11 -0.25 -3.56
C PHE A 101 18.24 -1.22 -2.78
N LEU A 102 18.86 -2.27 -2.27
CA LEU A 102 18.16 -3.29 -1.51
C LEU A 102 17.82 -2.77 -0.12
N ARG A 103 16.54 -2.61 0.15
CA ARG A 103 16.04 -2.03 1.40
C ARG A 103 16.26 -2.95 2.62
N HIS A 104 15.99 -4.25 2.46
CA HIS A 104 16.06 -5.26 3.52
C HIS A 104 17.33 -6.12 3.46
N GLU A 105 18.38 -5.62 2.82
CA GLU A 105 19.57 -6.44 2.57
C GLU A 105 20.27 -6.98 3.84
N GLY A 106 20.12 -6.28 4.97
CA GLY A 106 20.65 -6.73 6.26
C GLY A 106 20.05 -8.05 6.72
N TYR A 107 18.86 -8.42 6.22
CA TYR A 107 18.24 -9.70 6.48
C TYR A 107 18.64 -10.78 5.49
N LEU A 108 19.19 -10.45 4.31
CA LEU A 108 19.48 -11.47 3.27
C LEU A 108 20.46 -12.54 3.76
N GLY A 109 21.49 -12.15 4.52
CA GLY A 109 22.42 -13.11 5.13
C GLY A 109 21.75 -13.99 6.18
N ALA A 110 20.92 -13.41 7.05
CA ALA A 110 20.21 -14.14 8.10
C ALA A 110 19.12 -15.06 7.53
N ILE A 111 18.34 -14.58 6.57
CA ILE A 111 17.34 -15.34 5.83
C ILE A 111 18.04 -16.46 5.06
N GLY A 112 19.14 -16.19 4.36
CA GLY A 112 19.90 -17.23 3.65
C GLY A 112 20.42 -18.33 4.59
N ALA A 113 20.96 -17.95 5.76
CA ALA A 113 21.37 -18.91 6.78
C ALA A 113 20.19 -19.70 7.36
N PHE A 114 19.04 -19.03 7.60
CA PHE A 114 17.81 -19.67 8.04
C PHE A 114 17.29 -20.67 7.00
N LEU A 115 17.17 -20.29 5.74
CA LEU A 115 16.70 -21.17 4.66
C LEU A 115 17.65 -22.36 4.44
N LYS A 116 18.96 -22.15 4.61
CA LYS A 116 19.96 -23.23 4.55
C LYS A 116 19.86 -24.18 5.75
N GLY A 117 19.64 -23.65 6.96
CA GLY A 117 19.39 -24.46 8.15
C GLY A 117 18.04 -25.16 8.10
N ALA A 118 17.06 -24.53 7.47
CA ALA A 118 15.74 -25.06 7.16
C ALA A 118 15.74 -25.90 5.87
N GLU A 119 16.88 -26.40 5.37
CA GLU A 119 16.87 -27.41 4.30
C GLU A 119 16.09 -28.69 4.72
N GLU A 120 15.80 -28.86 6.02
CA GLU A 120 14.86 -29.86 6.55
C GLU A 120 13.37 -29.45 6.42
N ASP A 121 13.06 -28.16 6.31
CA ASP A 121 11.72 -27.55 6.17
C ASP A 121 11.63 -26.70 4.87
N ASN A 122 11.07 -27.30 3.82
CA ASN A 122 10.94 -26.75 2.45
C ASN A 122 10.91 -25.20 2.34
N PRO A 123 12.05 -24.53 2.04
CA PRO A 123 12.23 -23.07 2.21
C PRO A 123 11.36 -22.21 1.28
N ASN A 124 10.82 -22.81 0.21
CA ASN A 124 9.95 -22.13 -0.74
C ASN A 124 8.52 -21.92 -0.19
N LEU A 125 8.18 -22.42 0.99
CA LEU A 125 6.83 -22.28 1.57
C LEU A 125 6.57 -20.94 2.28
N TYR A 126 7.58 -20.08 2.43
CA TYR A 126 7.46 -18.86 3.22
C TYR A 126 7.39 -17.61 2.35
N SER A 127 6.62 -16.63 2.81
CA SER A 127 6.60 -15.28 2.27
C SER A 127 6.79 -14.29 3.42
N TRP A 128 7.31 -13.11 3.11
CA TRP A 128 7.65 -12.10 4.11
C TRP A 128 7.01 -10.77 3.71
N GLY A 129 6.40 -10.09 4.68
CA GLY A 129 5.80 -8.76 4.52
C GLY A 129 6.53 -7.72 5.36
N GLU A 130 6.44 -6.44 4.98
CA GLU A 130 7.00 -5.35 5.79
C GLU A 130 6.13 -5.05 7.01
N ASN A 131 6.75 -4.87 8.18
CA ASN A 131 6.06 -4.37 9.36
C ASN A 131 6.40 -2.89 9.58
N TYR A 132 5.46 -2.02 9.20
CA TYR A 132 5.63 -0.58 9.33
C TYR A 132 5.59 -0.09 10.78
N ALA A 133 4.94 -0.79 11.70
CA ALA A 133 4.76 -0.31 13.07
C ALA A 133 6.07 -0.36 13.88
N GLY A 134 6.78 -1.49 13.82
CA GLY A 134 8.09 -1.66 14.48
C GLY A 134 9.27 -1.03 13.71
N SER A 135 9.10 -0.78 12.41
CA SER A 135 10.13 -0.10 11.60
C SER A 135 10.44 1.32 12.09
N SER A 136 11.73 1.66 12.14
CA SER A 136 12.24 2.99 12.49
C SER A 136 12.26 3.97 11.31
N GLY A 137 12.22 3.44 10.08
CA GLY A 137 12.38 4.20 8.83
C GLY A 137 13.86 4.46 8.50
N LEU A 138 14.11 4.87 7.26
CA LEU A 138 15.42 5.32 6.78
C LEU A 138 15.65 6.76 7.26
N MET A 139 16.77 7.01 7.93
CA MET A 139 17.15 8.37 8.31
C MET A 139 17.45 9.22 7.05
N SER A 140 16.61 10.22 6.75
CA SER A 140 17.08 11.34 5.93
C SER A 140 17.87 12.29 6.81
N THR A 141 19.18 12.40 6.59
CA THR A 141 20.00 13.49 7.13
C THR A 141 19.66 14.79 6.39
N SER A 142 18.42 15.28 6.50
CA SER A 142 18.12 16.65 6.12
C SER A 142 18.62 17.55 7.26
N PRO A 143 19.60 18.44 7.03
CA PRO A 143 19.87 19.49 7.99
C PRO A 143 18.67 20.44 7.96
N ASP A 144 18.13 20.71 9.14
CA ASP A 144 17.04 21.66 9.39
C ASP A 144 15.64 21.17 9.00
N VAL A 145 14.87 20.78 10.04
CA VAL A 145 13.51 21.24 10.38
C VAL A 145 12.98 20.26 11.46
N PHE A 146 13.01 20.71 12.71
CA PHE A 146 12.59 20.03 13.95
C PHE A 146 13.47 18.86 14.46
N PRO A 147 14.30 19.10 15.50
CA PRO A 147 14.83 18.02 16.32
C PRO A 147 13.71 17.57 17.26
N MET A 148 12.73 16.82 16.75
CA MET A 148 11.88 16.06 17.67
C MET A 148 12.78 14.97 18.26
N GLN A 149 13.24 15.25 19.48
CA GLN A 149 14.03 14.35 20.30
C GLN A 149 13.42 12.95 20.28
N ARG A 150 14.00 12.05 19.47
CA ARG A 150 13.96 10.64 19.78
C ARG A 150 15.25 10.32 20.51
N SER A 151 15.09 9.93 21.78
CA SER A 151 16.14 9.32 22.57
C SER A 151 16.80 8.24 21.72
N ARG A 152 18.13 8.31 21.62
CA ARG A 152 18.97 7.31 20.97
C ARG A 152 18.73 5.95 21.60
N SER A 153 17.72 5.22 21.13
CA SER A 153 17.46 3.86 21.50
C SER A 153 18.00 2.97 20.39
N GLY A 154 19.28 2.58 20.50
CA GLY A 154 19.85 1.45 19.77
C GLY A 154 20.29 1.68 18.31
N THR A 155 21.36 2.45 18.10
CA THR A 155 22.42 2.32 17.06
C THR A 155 22.16 2.02 15.56
N PHE A 156 21.00 1.56 15.05
CA PHE A 156 20.81 1.25 13.62
C PHE A 156 19.35 1.44 13.14
N ASP A 157 19.17 1.84 11.87
CA ASP A 157 17.85 1.86 11.21
C ASP A 157 17.33 0.43 11.01
N MET A 158 16.12 0.16 11.50
CA MET A 158 15.46 -1.14 11.45
C MET A 158 14.22 -1.09 10.57
N LEU A 159 14.16 -1.99 9.59
CA LEU A 159 13.04 -2.15 8.65
C LEU A 159 12.53 -3.57 8.81
N GLU A 160 11.60 -3.74 9.74
CA GLU A 160 11.12 -5.04 10.19
C GLU A 160 10.36 -5.78 9.07
N MET A 161 10.49 -7.10 9.09
CA MET A 161 9.74 -8.01 8.22
C MET A 161 9.10 -9.11 9.05
N ASP A 162 7.83 -9.36 8.79
CA ASP A 162 7.09 -10.46 9.39
C ASP A 162 6.97 -11.61 8.40
N ARG A 163 7.05 -12.84 8.92
CA ARG A 163 6.75 -14.03 8.13
C ARG A 163 5.23 -14.13 7.97
N LEU A 164 4.77 -14.14 6.73
CA LEU A 164 3.37 -14.35 6.40
C LEU A 164 2.97 -15.81 6.68
N GLU A 165 1.71 -16.01 7.06
CA GLU A 165 1.17 -17.34 7.36
C GLU A 165 1.10 -18.24 6.12
N ARG A 166 1.02 -17.65 4.93
CA ARG A 166 0.83 -18.35 3.66
C ARG A 166 1.84 -17.87 2.64
N GLN A 167 2.23 -18.79 1.77
CA GLN A 167 3.00 -18.45 0.58
C GLN A 167 2.14 -17.58 -0.34
N LEU A 168 2.68 -16.44 -0.75
CA LEU A 168 2.09 -15.61 -1.79
C LEU A 168 2.60 -16.05 -3.15
N VAL A 169 1.69 -16.09 -4.12
CA VAL A 169 1.98 -16.38 -5.53
C VAL A 169 1.29 -15.35 -6.40
N ASN A 170 1.79 -15.16 -7.62
CA ASN A 170 1.16 -14.26 -8.58
C ASN A 170 -0.26 -14.76 -8.90
N LEU A 171 -1.22 -13.82 -8.99
CA LEU A 171 -2.56 -14.14 -9.45
C LEU A 171 -2.47 -14.68 -10.90
N PRO A 172 -2.97 -15.89 -11.20
CA PRO A 172 -2.79 -16.51 -12.53
C PRO A 172 -3.38 -15.73 -13.71
N LEU A 173 -4.27 -14.77 -13.43
CA LEU A 173 -4.91 -13.91 -14.43
C LEU A 173 -4.12 -12.63 -14.74
N LEU A 174 -3.00 -12.37 -14.04
CA LEU A 174 -2.12 -11.27 -14.39
C LEU A 174 -1.37 -11.60 -15.69
N PHE A 175 -1.54 -10.74 -16.69
CA PHE A 175 -0.92 -10.91 -18.01
C PHE A 175 0.61 -10.92 -17.94
N ASP A 176 1.18 -9.96 -17.20
CA ASP A 176 2.61 -9.89 -16.92
C ASP A 176 2.82 -9.46 -15.46
N PRO A 177 3.10 -10.41 -14.55
CA PRO A 177 3.37 -10.10 -13.15
C PRO A 177 4.59 -9.22 -12.93
N SER A 178 5.56 -9.21 -13.86
CA SER A 178 6.82 -8.48 -13.69
C SER A 178 6.68 -6.97 -13.90
N SER A 179 5.68 -6.55 -14.68
CA SER A 179 5.37 -5.14 -14.95
C SER A 179 4.12 -4.64 -14.21
N TYR A 180 3.45 -5.51 -13.45
CA TYR A 180 2.24 -5.14 -12.71
C TYR A 180 2.58 -4.25 -11.50
N VAL A 181 2.00 -3.06 -11.47
CA VAL A 181 2.08 -2.13 -10.34
C VAL A 181 0.68 -2.02 -9.72
N PRO A 182 0.48 -2.48 -8.47
CA PRO A 182 -0.85 -2.49 -7.84
C PRO A 182 -1.33 -1.10 -7.43
N ASP A 183 -0.42 -0.17 -7.13
CA ASP A 183 -0.77 1.17 -6.67
C ASP A 183 -0.97 2.13 -7.84
N THR A 184 -2.13 2.77 -7.88
CA THR A 184 -2.49 3.73 -8.94
C THR A 184 -1.90 5.12 -8.73
N VAL A 185 -1.52 5.45 -7.48
CA VAL A 185 -0.97 6.75 -7.09
C VAL A 185 0.29 6.53 -6.25
N ASP A 186 1.41 7.09 -6.71
CA ASP A 186 2.64 7.17 -5.93
C ASP A 186 2.67 8.49 -5.14
N LEU A 187 2.40 8.39 -3.84
CA LEU A 187 2.41 9.54 -2.93
C LEU A 187 3.83 10.01 -2.62
N THR A 188 4.88 9.29 -3.03
CA THR A 188 6.27 9.76 -2.95
C THR A 188 6.49 10.92 -3.92
N GLU A 189 5.97 10.77 -5.13
CA GLU A 189 6.11 11.74 -6.23
C GLU A 189 4.99 12.79 -6.23
N ASP A 190 3.74 12.40 -5.97
CA ASP A 190 2.60 13.32 -5.97
C ASP A 190 2.40 14.00 -4.60
N ALA A 191 2.96 15.20 -4.46
CA ALA A 191 2.88 15.98 -3.24
C ALA A 191 1.45 16.43 -2.87
N MET A 192 0.57 16.69 -3.86
CA MET A 192 -0.80 17.12 -3.58
C MET A 192 -1.65 15.96 -3.10
N ALA A 193 -1.55 14.80 -3.77
CA ALA A 193 -2.22 13.58 -3.32
C ALA A 193 -1.71 13.15 -1.95
N ARG A 194 -0.39 13.25 -1.70
CA ARG A 194 0.20 12.95 -0.39
C ARG A 194 -0.40 13.80 0.72
N GLU A 195 -0.48 15.12 0.52
CA GLU A 195 -1.05 16.05 1.49
C GLU A 195 -2.52 15.73 1.79
N TYR A 196 -3.30 15.47 0.74
CA TYR A 196 -4.71 15.08 0.86
C TYR A 196 -4.88 13.81 1.69
N TRP A 197 -4.20 12.72 1.30
CA TRP A 197 -4.35 11.43 1.97
C TRP A 197 -3.85 11.48 3.41
N LEU A 198 -2.68 12.04 3.68
CA LEU A 198 -2.17 12.16 5.05
C LEU A 198 -3.15 12.92 5.96
N THR A 199 -3.75 13.99 5.45
CA THR A 199 -4.77 14.75 6.19
C THR A 199 -6.02 13.90 6.45
N CYS A 200 -6.52 13.16 5.46
CA CYS A 200 -7.65 12.24 5.67
C CYS A 200 -7.36 11.18 6.75
N PHE A 201 -6.16 10.61 6.79
CA PHE A 201 -5.76 9.64 7.80
C PHE A 201 -5.59 10.27 9.20
N GLU A 202 -5.11 11.51 9.27
CA GLU A 202 -5.03 12.28 10.53
C GLU A 202 -6.42 12.60 11.07
N ASP A 203 -7.34 13.08 10.23
CA ASP A 203 -8.71 13.41 10.61
C ASP A 203 -9.50 12.18 11.09
N ALA A 204 -9.25 11.01 10.48
CA ALA A 204 -9.89 9.76 10.86
C ALA A 204 -9.35 9.15 12.18
N LEU A 205 -8.19 9.59 12.65
CA LEU A 205 -7.46 8.95 13.76
C LEU A 205 -8.27 8.87 15.06
N GLU A 206 -8.97 9.95 15.41
CA GLU A 206 -9.81 9.97 16.62
C GLU A 206 -10.97 8.97 16.52
N GLY A 207 -11.59 8.88 15.34
CA GLY A 207 -12.68 7.93 15.08
C GLY A 207 -12.21 6.48 15.17
N VAL A 208 -11.04 6.17 14.63
CA VAL A 208 -10.43 4.83 14.70
C VAL A 208 -10.13 4.46 16.15
N ALA A 209 -9.54 5.35 16.94
CA ALA A 209 -9.24 5.10 18.35
C ALA A 209 -10.50 4.85 19.19
N LYS A 210 -11.58 5.62 18.95
CA LYS A 210 -12.88 5.39 19.60
C LYS A 210 -13.45 4.01 19.26
N ARG A 211 -13.36 3.58 18.00
CA ARG A 211 -13.78 2.23 17.57
C ARG A 211 -12.92 1.14 18.21
N ALA A 212 -11.61 1.35 18.29
CA ALA A 212 -10.69 0.43 18.97
C ALA A 212 -11.07 0.23 20.44
N ILE A 213 -11.36 1.30 21.19
CA ILE A 213 -11.85 1.23 22.57
C ILE A 213 -13.19 0.47 22.64
N ALA A 214 -14.15 0.82 21.78
CA ALA A 214 -15.48 0.19 21.76
C ALA A 214 -15.45 -1.31 21.40
N SER A 215 -14.43 -1.75 20.67
CA SER A 215 -14.24 -3.17 20.34
C SER A 215 -13.95 -4.02 21.58
N GLN A 216 -13.34 -3.45 22.63
CA GLN A 216 -12.89 -4.15 23.85
C GLN A 216 -13.44 -3.49 25.14
N PRO A 217 -14.76 -3.52 25.39
CA PRO A 217 -15.40 -2.80 26.50
C PRO A 217 -15.00 -3.34 27.88
N ASP A 218 -14.60 -4.61 27.96
CA ASP A 218 -14.21 -5.26 29.21
C ASP A 218 -12.73 -4.99 29.58
N ALA A 219 -11.94 -4.43 28.65
CA ALA A 219 -10.53 -4.15 28.85
C ALA A 219 -10.31 -2.79 29.52
N LYS A 220 -9.85 -2.81 30.78
CA LYS A 220 -9.62 -1.59 31.58
C LYS A 220 -8.50 -0.70 31.02
N ASP A 221 -7.58 -1.28 30.26
CA ASP A 221 -6.40 -0.62 29.68
C ASP A 221 -6.64 -0.15 28.23
N ALA A 222 -7.85 -0.35 27.68
CA ALA A 222 -8.14 -0.03 26.28
C ALA A 222 -7.95 1.46 25.96
N ALA A 223 -8.34 2.35 26.87
CA ALA A 223 -8.15 3.79 26.70
C ALA A 223 -6.65 4.16 26.63
N ASP A 224 -5.84 3.64 27.55
CA ASP A 224 -4.39 3.88 27.60
C ASP A 224 -3.68 3.33 26.36
N ARG A 225 -4.09 2.14 25.88
CA ARG A 225 -3.55 1.56 24.63
C ARG A 225 -3.95 2.37 23.41
N ALA A 226 -5.18 2.87 23.36
CA ALA A 226 -5.66 3.70 22.26
C ALA A 226 -4.93 5.04 22.19
N GLU A 227 -4.63 5.68 23.33
CA GLU A 227 -3.83 6.91 23.38
C GLU A 227 -2.41 6.67 22.84
N LYS A 228 -1.76 5.57 23.25
CA LYS A 228 -0.44 5.19 22.73
C LYS A 228 -0.46 4.90 21.24
N PHE A 229 -1.51 4.22 20.75
CA PHE A 229 -1.76 4.02 19.32
C PHE A 229 -1.84 5.35 18.58
N GLN A 230 -2.68 6.28 19.05
CA GLN A 230 -2.85 7.58 18.42
C GLN A 230 -1.53 8.33 18.33
N GLN A 231 -0.78 8.39 19.44
CA GLN A 231 0.50 9.08 19.48
C GLN A 231 1.51 8.44 18.52
N LYS A 232 1.63 7.11 18.52
CA LYS A 232 2.58 6.40 17.64
C LYS A 232 2.23 6.57 16.17
N TYR A 233 0.95 6.39 15.81
CA TYR A 233 0.49 6.49 14.44
C TYR A 233 0.60 7.92 13.91
N TRP A 234 0.19 8.92 14.69
CA TRP A 234 0.33 10.34 14.33
C TRP A 234 1.80 10.70 14.07
N ASN A 235 2.73 10.28 14.93
CA ASN A 235 4.16 10.50 14.73
C ASN A 235 4.67 9.87 13.41
N LYS A 236 4.12 8.74 12.98
CA LYS A 236 4.46 8.13 11.69
C LYS A 236 3.92 8.93 10.52
N LEU A 237 2.68 9.42 10.60
CA LEU A 237 2.12 10.30 9.58
C LEU A 237 2.94 11.59 9.43
N GLN A 238 3.36 12.23 10.53
CA GLN A 238 4.24 13.40 10.47
C GLN A 238 5.60 13.09 9.84
N THR A 239 6.15 11.90 10.12
CA THR A 239 7.40 11.46 9.49
C THR A 239 7.22 11.34 7.98
N LEU A 240 6.15 10.68 7.52
CA LEU A 240 5.84 10.48 6.09
C LEU A 240 5.52 11.79 5.36
N ARG A 241 4.98 12.79 6.08
CA ARG A 241 4.74 14.12 5.55
C ARG A 241 6.02 14.83 5.13
N HIS A 242 7.09 14.65 5.91
CA HIS A 242 8.38 15.32 5.68
C HIS A 242 9.39 14.43 4.94
N GLN A 243 9.27 13.12 5.11
CA GLN A 243 10.15 12.09 4.56
C GLN A 243 9.28 10.97 3.95
N PRO A 244 8.66 11.20 2.78
CA PRO A 244 7.74 10.24 2.18
C PRO A 244 8.40 8.90 1.87
N PHE A 245 9.70 8.88 1.60
CA PHE A 245 10.46 7.67 1.32
C PHE A 245 11.00 6.95 2.56
N ALA A 246 10.66 7.41 3.78
CA ALA A 246 11.21 6.87 5.03
C ALA A 246 10.99 5.35 5.16
N TYR A 247 9.91 4.83 4.57
CA TYR A 247 9.57 3.41 4.57
C TYR A 247 9.37 2.89 3.14
N GLY A 248 10.23 3.29 2.21
CA GLY A 248 10.08 2.94 0.78
C GLY A 248 9.06 3.82 0.08
N SER A 249 8.53 3.37 -1.06
CA SER A 249 7.50 4.11 -1.80
C SER A 249 6.24 4.29 -0.96
N LEU A 250 5.80 5.53 -0.80
CA LEU A 250 4.58 5.88 -0.09
C LEU A 250 3.37 5.71 -1.01
N THR A 251 2.43 4.88 -0.58
CA THR A 251 1.18 4.58 -1.29
C THR A 251 0.02 4.60 -0.31
N VAL A 252 -1.22 4.70 -0.80
CA VAL A 252 -2.41 4.62 0.06
C VAL A 252 -2.45 3.28 0.81
N ARG A 253 -2.08 2.19 0.14
CA ARG A 253 -1.94 0.86 0.74
C ARG A 253 -0.93 0.86 1.90
N SER A 254 0.26 1.45 1.72
CA SER A 254 1.24 1.53 2.81
C SER A 254 0.75 2.35 4.02
N LEU A 255 -0.13 3.35 3.82
CA LEU A 255 -0.77 4.09 4.91
C LEU A 255 -1.79 3.22 5.65
N LEU A 256 -2.61 2.46 4.91
CA LEU A 256 -3.53 1.47 5.48
C LEU A 256 -2.75 0.42 6.30
N ASP A 257 -1.73 -0.19 5.70
CA ASP A 257 -0.86 -1.17 6.37
C ASP A 257 -0.22 -0.59 7.62
N THR A 258 0.26 0.66 7.58
CA THR A 258 0.84 1.34 8.75
C THR A 258 -0.16 1.47 9.88
N ARG A 259 -1.42 1.80 9.58
CA ARG A 259 -2.49 1.89 10.58
C ARG A 259 -2.77 0.54 11.20
N GLU A 260 -2.98 -0.50 10.38
CA GLU A 260 -3.32 -1.85 10.86
C GLU A 260 -2.17 -2.44 11.69
N HIS A 261 -0.92 -2.28 11.26
CA HIS A 261 0.24 -2.71 12.06
C HIS A 261 0.30 -1.98 13.42
N CYS A 262 0.03 -0.66 13.45
CA CYS A 262 0.01 0.09 14.70
C CYS A 262 -1.13 -0.37 15.62
N LEU A 263 -2.33 -0.64 15.08
CA LEU A 263 -3.45 -1.18 15.85
C LEU A 263 -3.11 -2.54 16.46
N ASN A 264 -2.53 -3.44 15.66
CA ASN A 264 -2.09 -4.77 16.10
C ASN A 264 -1.05 -4.72 17.22
N GLU A 265 -0.06 -3.83 17.13
CA GLU A 265 0.95 -3.66 18.17
C GLU A 265 0.35 -3.23 19.52
N PHE A 266 -0.73 -2.44 19.50
CA PHE A 266 -1.47 -2.06 20.71
C PHE A 266 -2.65 -3.00 20.99
N ASN A 267 -2.62 -4.24 20.51
CA ASN A 267 -3.60 -5.29 20.76
C ASN A 267 -5.05 -4.93 20.35
N PHE A 268 -5.22 -4.25 19.22
CA PHE A 268 -6.52 -3.99 18.59
C PHE A 268 -6.63 -4.68 17.21
N PRO A 269 -6.79 -6.01 17.15
CA PRO A 269 -6.74 -6.76 15.89
C PRO A 269 -7.93 -6.56 14.96
N ASP A 270 -9.11 -6.22 15.51
CA ASP A 270 -10.28 -5.86 14.70
C ASP A 270 -11.18 -4.83 15.42
N PRO A 271 -10.90 -3.52 15.26
CA PRO A 271 -11.74 -2.46 15.79
C PRO A 271 -13.16 -2.42 15.22
N TYR A 272 -13.41 -3.08 14.07
CA TYR A 272 -14.65 -2.97 13.30
C TYR A 272 -15.54 -4.20 13.41
N SER A 273 -15.04 -5.32 13.97
CA SER A 273 -15.73 -6.60 14.18
C SER A 273 -17.21 -6.46 14.59
N LYS A 274 -17.51 -5.72 15.66
CA LYS A 274 -18.89 -5.53 16.15
C LYS A 274 -19.78 -4.74 15.19
N VAL A 275 -19.19 -3.74 14.50
CA VAL A 275 -19.92 -2.93 13.52
C VAL A 275 -20.24 -3.79 12.30
N LYS A 276 -19.26 -4.53 11.77
CA LYS A 276 -19.44 -5.50 10.69
C LYS A 276 -20.56 -6.50 11.02
N GLN A 277 -20.56 -7.08 12.22
CA GLN A 277 -21.60 -8.01 12.66
C GLN A 277 -22.99 -7.36 12.67
N LYS A 278 -23.12 -6.16 13.25
CA LYS A 278 -24.39 -5.42 13.29
C LYS A 278 -24.90 -5.11 11.88
N GLU A 279 -24.02 -4.65 11.00
CA GLU A 279 -24.37 -4.32 9.61
C GLU A 279 -24.76 -5.56 8.81
N ASN A 280 -24.04 -6.68 9.00
CA ASN A 280 -24.38 -7.97 8.41
C ASN A 280 -25.78 -8.44 8.87
N ASP A 281 -26.06 -8.41 10.16
CA ASP A 281 -27.36 -8.82 10.71
C ASP A 281 -28.51 -7.94 10.22
N ILE A 282 -28.27 -6.64 10.01
CA ILE A 282 -29.24 -5.74 9.42
C ILE A 282 -29.46 -6.11 7.96
N ALA A 283 -28.40 -6.19 7.14
CA ALA A 283 -28.52 -6.45 5.71
C ALA A 283 -29.16 -7.82 5.41
N LEU A 284 -28.87 -8.86 6.20
CA LEU A 284 -29.46 -10.19 6.06
C LEU A 284 -30.99 -10.17 6.18
N LYS A 285 -31.57 -9.32 7.04
CA LYS A 285 -33.03 -9.20 7.20
C LYS A 285 -33.73 -8.75 5.91
N TYR A 286 -33.02 -8.02 5.05
CA TYR A 286 -33.56 -7.45 3.82
C TYR A 286 -33.25 -8.28 2.58
N TYR A 287 -32.33 -9.25 2.67
CA TYR A 287 -31.85 -10.03 1.53
C TYR A 287 -32.99 -10.67 0.73
N GLN A 288 -33.86 -11.46 1.38
CA GLN A 288 -34.98 -12.12 0.67
C GLN A 288 -35.93 -11.13 -0.02
N LYS A 289 -36.18 -9.97 0.61
CA LYS A 289 -37.04 -8.93 0.03
C LYS A 289 -36.39 -8.31 -1.21
N ALA A 290 -35.08 -8.03 -1.15
CA ALA A 290 -34.32 -7.52 -2.28
C ALA A 290 -34.31 -8.51 -3.46
N ILE A 291 -34.09 -9.80 -3.21
CA ILE A 291 -34.14 -10.84 -4.24
C ILE A 291 -35.52 -10.94 -4.88
N ARG A 292 -36.60 -10.98 -4.08
CA ARG A 292 -37.98 -11.00 -4.63
C ARG A 292 -38.26 -9.79 -5.52
N SER A 293 -37.79 -8.61 -5.13
CA SER A 293 -37.93 -7.41 -5.96
C SER A 293 -37.18 -7.56 -7.29
N LEU A 294 -35.95 -8.08 -7.28
CA LEU A 294 -35.16 -8.29 -8.49
C LEU A 294 -35.78 -9.33 -9.42
N ASP A 295 -36.39 -10.38 -8.89
CA ASP A 295 -37.01 -11.45 -9.69
C ASP A 295 -38.32 -11.01 -10.36
N THR A 296 -38.92 -9.88 -9.95
CA THR A 296 -40.08 -9.29 -10.65
C THR A 296 -39.71 -8.47 -11.89
N LEU A 297 -38.44 -8.11 -12.07
CA LEU A 297 -37.98 -7.24 -13.15
C LEU A 297 -37.78 -8.00 -14.46
N GLY A 298 -37.91 -7.29 -15.59
CA GLY A 298 -37.45 -7.81 -16.88
C GLY A 298 -35.93 -8.03 -16.89
N TRP A 299 -35.42 -8.88 -17.79
CA TRP A 299 -34.01 -9.27 -17.79
C TRP A 299 -33.06 -8.07 -17.86
N GLU A 300 -33.26 -7.13 -18.78
CA GLU A 300 -32.39 -5.95 -18.92
C GLU A 300 -32.45 -5.02 -17.71
N GLU A 301 -33.65 -4.82 -17.14
CA GLU A 301 -33.85 -4.01 -15.93
C GLU A 301 -33.19 -4.66 -14.71
N LYS A 302 -33.28 -6.00 -14.60
CA LYS A 302 -32.63 -6.78 -13.55
C LYS A 302 -31.11 -6.64 -13.63
N GLN A 303 -30.51 -6.79 -14.81
CA GLN A 303 -29.05 -6.62 -14.95
C GLN A 303 -28.60 -5.22 -14.53
N PHE A 304 -29.37 -4.19 -14.90
CA PHE A 304 -29.05 -2.82 -14.51
C PHE A 304 -29.18 -2.62 -13.00
N ALA A 305 -30.24 -3.17 -12.40
CA ALA A 305 -30.49 -3.09 -10.96
C ALA A 305 -29.39 -3.80 -10.15
N LEU A 306 -28.88 -4.94 -10.64
CA LEU A 306 -27.76 -5.66 -10.02
C LEU A 306 -26.47 -4.83 -10.06
N VAL A 307 -26.11 -4.23 -11.20
CA VAL A 307 -24.92 -3.37 -11.30
C VAL A 307 -25.05 -2.13 -10.43
N LYS A 308 -26.25 -1.52 -10.35
CA LYS A 308 -26.52 -0.45 -9.39
C LYS A 308 -26.42 -0.92 -7.95
N GLY A 309 -26.81 -2.17 -7.66
CA GLY A 309 -26.68 -2.79 -6.34
C GLY A 309 -25.22 -2.86 -5.90
N LEU A 310 -24.32 -3.31 -6.78
CA LEU A 310 -22.86 -3.32 -6.54
C LEU A 310 -22.34 -1.92 -6.22
N LEU A 311 -22.69 -0.92 -7.04
CA LEU A 311 -22.24 0.46 -6.82
C LEU A 311 -22.85 1.08 -5.55
N ALA A 312 -24.14 0.87 -5.31
CA ALA A 312 -24.83 1.41 -4.15
C ALA A 312 -24.28 0.81 -2.86
N GLY A 313 -23.99 -0.50 -2.86
CA GLY A 313 -23.37 -1.22 -1.74
C GLY A 313 -22.08 -0.54 -1.27
N ASN A 314 -21.18 -0.25 -2.20
CA ASN A 314 -19.91 0.40 -1.87
C ASN A 314 -20.04 1.89 -1.51
N VAL A 315 -21.06 2.60 -2.01
CA VAL A 315 -21.29 4.03 -1.65
C VAL A 315 -21.66 4.20 -0.16
N PHE A 316 -22.16 3.17 0.52
CA PHE A 316 -22.37 3.23 1.97
C PHE A 316 -21.08 3.41 2.77
N ASP A 317 -19.93 3.10 2.18
CA ASP A 317 -18.61 3.19 2.80
C ASP A 317 -18.00 4.60 2.76
N TRP A 318 -18.61 5.56 2.03
CA TRP A 318 -18.08 6.91 1.83
C TRP A 318 -18.12 7.85 3.05
N GLY A 319 -18.00 7.31 4.28
CA GLY A 319 -17.75 8.10 5.48
C GLY A 319 -18.79 9.19 5.76
N ALA A 320 -19.96 9.13 5.10
CA ALA A 320 -20.98 10.11 5.31
C ALA A 320 -21.58 9.84 6.69
N LYS A 321 -21.24 10.70 7.64
CA LYS A 321 -21.94 10.86 8.93
C LYS A 321 -23.47 10.80 8.75
N ALA A 322 -23.95 11.29 7.61
CA ALA A 322 -25.35 11.27 7.17
C ALA A 322 -25.92 9.87 6.83
N VAL A 323 -25.09 8.88 6.47
CA VAL A 323 -25.55 7.52 6.11
C VAL A 323 -25.66 6.63 7.35
N SER A 324 -24.77 6.79 8.33
CA SER A 324 -24.89 6.10 9.63
C SER A 324 -26.16 6.50 10.40
N GLU A 325 -26.56 7.77 10.36
CA GLU A 325 -27.83 8.26 10.96
C GLU A 325 -29.08 7.70 10.25
N VAL A 326 -29.00 7.49 8.93
CA VAL A 326 -30.10 6.91 8.13
C VAL A 326 -30.26 5.41 8.41
N LEU A 327 -29.17 4.68 8.62
CA LEU A 327 -29.18 3.25 8.99
C LEU A 327 -29.74 2.99 10.40
N GLU A 328 -29.54 3.93 11.34
CA GLU A 328 -30.08 3.82 12.70
C GLU A 328 -31.60 4.10 12.76
N SER A 329 -32.16 4.76 11.74
CA SER A 329 -33.58 5.13 11.69
C SER A 329 -34.42 4.21 10.79
N ASP A 330 -33.97 3.88 9.57
CA ASP A 330 -34.61 2.88 8.70
C ASP A 330 -33.64 2.34 7.62
N PRO A 331 -33.14 1.09 7.75
CA PRO A 331 -32.25 0.48 6.76
C PRO A 331 -32.88 0.29 5.38
N GLU A 332 -34.21 0.18 5.28
CA GLU A 332 -34.92 0.06 4.00
C GLU A 332 -34.86 1.37 3.22
N PHE A 333 -34.95 2.51 3.92
CA PHE A 333 -34.82 3.82 3.33
C PHE A 333 -33.40 4.06 2.83
N GLY A 334 -32.39 3.65 3.61
CA GLY A 334 -30.98 3.83 3.26
C GLY A 334 -30.63 3.29 1.89
N PHE A 335 -30.80 1.98 1.65
CA PHE A 335 -30.32 1.33 0.42
C PHE A 335 -31.00 1.85 -0.85
N GLU A 336 -32.31 2.06 -0.81
CA GLU A 336 -33.05 2.63 -1.95
C GLU A 336 -32.74 4.13 -2.16
N GLU A 337 -32.44 4.89 -1.11
CA GLU A 337 -31.97 6.27 -1.22
C GLU A 337 -30.55 6.34 -1.80
N ALA A 338 -29.65 5.45 -1.41
CA ALA A 338 -28.31 5.38 -1.97
C ALA A 338 -28.35 5.08 -3.48
N LYS A 339 -29.21 4.17 -3.92
CA LYS A 339 -29.46 3.94 -5.36
C LYS A 339 -29.96 5.20 -6.08
N LYS A 340 -30.74 6.05 -5.40
CA LYS A 340 -31.21 7.35 -5.96
C LYS A 340 -30.13 8.42 -5.98
N LYS A 341 -29.15 8.36 -5.06
CA LYS A 341 -27.99 9.26 -5.00
C LYS A 341 -26.93 8.94 -6.04
N LEU A 342 -26.92 7.73 -6.59
CA LEU A 342 -26.03 7.37 -7.69
C LEU A 342 -26.26 8.30 -8.90
N GLN A 343 -25.16 8.83 -9.43
CA GLN A 343 -25.21 9.65 -10.64
C GLN A 343 -25.79 8.84 -11.81
N ALA A 344 -26.60 9.53 -12.63
CA ALA A 344 -27.08 8.96 -13.88
C ALA A 344 -25.91 8.71 -14.83
N ARG A 345 -26.06 7.69 -15.68
CA ARG A 345 -25.09 7.39 -16.74
C ARG A 345 -25.01 8.56 -17.75
N PRO A 346 -23.87 8.77 -18.42
CA PRO A 346 -22.65 7.95 -18.38
C PRO A 346 -21.84 8.17 -17.10
N TRP A 347 -21.32 7.08 -16.53
CA TRP A 347 -20.33 7.16 -15.44
C TRP A 347 -18.94 7.56 -15.96
N LEU A 348 -18.05 7.95 -15.05
CA LEU A 348 -16.68 8.38 -15.40
C LEU A 348 -15.95 7.35 -16.28
N VAL A 349 -16.07 6.07 -15.92
CA VAL A 349 -15.69 4.93 -16.77
C VAL A 349 -16.93 4.04 -16.88
N ASP A 350 -17.53 4.01 -18.06
CA ASP A 350 -18.81 3.32 -18.29
C ASP A 350 -18.67 2.26 -19.37
N THR A 351 -18.43 1.02 -18.93
CA THR A 351 -18.36 -0.17 -19.80
C THR A 351 -19.61 -1.05 -19.67
N TYR A 352 -20.69 -0.52 -19.07
CA TYR A 352 -21.91 -1.29 -18.81
C TYR A 352 -22.54 -1.85 -20.09
N ALA A 353 -22.54 -1.07 -21.18
CA ALA A 353 -23.08 -1.54 -22.46
C ALA A 353 -22.32 -2.76 -22.98
N ALA A 354 -20.98 -2.75 -22.91
CA ALA A 354 -20.14 -3.89 -23.31
C ALA A 354 -20.36 -5.11 -22.39
N TRP A 355 -20.55 -4.88 -21.10
CA TRP A 355 -20.90 -5.93 -20.13
C TRP A 355 -22.22 -6.61 -20.47
N ILE A 356 -23.28 -5.85 -20.77
CA ILE A 356 -24.59 -6.40 -21.14
C ILE A 356 -24.53 -7.20 -22.44
N GLU A 357 -23.83 -6.69 -23.46
CA GLU A 357 -23.63 -7.45 -24.69
C GLU A 357 -22.87 -8.75 -24.44
N ARG A 358 -21.83 -8.73 -23.58
CA ARG A 358 -21.13 -9.95 -23.16
C ARG A 358 -22.06 -10.93 -22.43
N LEU A 359 -22.96 -10.43 -21.61
CA LEU A 359 -23.92 -11.23 -20.86
C LEU A 359 -25.01 -11.85 -21.73
N LYS A 360 -25.30 -11.35 -22.93
CA LYS A 360 -26.22 -12.02 -23.87
C LYS A 360 -25.63 -13.33 -24.44
N GLY A 361 -24.30 -13.47 -24.40
CA GLY A 361 -23.58 -14.66 -24.82
C GLY A 361 -23.63 -15.82 -23.82
N PRO A 362 -22.86 -16.90 -24.06
CA PRO A 362 -22.80 -18.05 -23.17
C PRO A 362 -22.29 -17.66 -21.77
N PRO A 363 -22.68 -18.41 -20.72
CA PRO A 363 -22.21 -18.16 -19.37
C PRO A 363 -20.68 -18.23 -19.27
N HIS A 364 -20.14 -17.54 -18.28
CA HIS A 364 -18.72 -17.68 -17.94
C HIS A 364 -18.52 -19.06 -17.31
N LYS A 365 -17.33 -19.64 -17.48
CA LYS A 365 -17.01 -20.89 -16.79
C LYS A 365 -16.84 -20.66 -15.30
N CYS A 366 -16.07 -19.62 -14.96
CA CYS A 366 -15.77 -19.22 -13.60
C CYS A 366 -15.66 -17.69 -13.52
N ALA A 367 -16.12 -17.10 -12.42
CA ALA A 367 -15.97 -15.70 -12.07
C ALA A 367 -15.25 -15.58 -10.72
N LEU A 368 -14.14 -14.84 -10.69
CA LEU A 368 -13.43 -14.46 -9.47
C LEU A 368 -13.85 -13.04 -9.10
N ILE A 369 -14.38 -12.85 -7.90
CA ILE A 369 -14.84 -11.55 -7.40
C ILE A 369 -14.05 -11.23 -6.13
N PHE A 370 -13.26 -10.14 -6.19
CA PHE A 370 -12.66 -9.55 -5.00
C PHE A 370 -13.73 -8.72 -4.31
N VAL A 371 -14.10 -9.13 -3.10
CA VAL A 371 -15.11 -8.45 -2.30
C VAL A 371 -14.47 -7.41 -1.40
N ASP A 372 -15.22 -6.38 -1.08
CA ASP A 372 -14.75 -5.19 -0.36
C ASP A 372 -15.36 -5.21 1.05
N ASN A 373 -16.55 -4.62 1.22
CA ASN A 373 -17.10 -4.31 2.52
C ASN A 373 -18.09 -5.34 3.07
N SER A 374 -18.14 -5.46 4.40
CA SER A 374 -19.22 -6.14 5.11
C SER A 374 -20.55 -5.39 4.99
N GLY A 375 -21.64 -6.02 5.43
CA GLY A 375 -22.95 -5.40 5.51
C GLY A 375 -23.65 -5.32 4.15
N ILE A 376 -24.17 -4.13 3.83
CA ILE A 376 -25.00 -3.90 2.63
C ILE A 376 -24.24 -4.24 1.35
N ASP A 377 -22.94 -3.95 1.27
CA ASP A 377 -22.13 -4.20 0.07
C ASP A 377 -22.12 -5.67 -0.31
N ILE A 378 -21.55 -6.54 0.54
CA ILE A 378 -21.53 -7.97 0.26
C ILE A 378 -22.95 -8.58 0.21
N ILE A 379 -23.84 -8.26 1.15
CA ILE A 379 -25.15 -8.94 1.29
C ILE A 379 -26.20 -8.48 0.27
N LEU A 380 -26.30 -7.19 -0.01
CA LEU A 380 -27.33 -6.64 -0.90
C LEU A 380 -26.79 -6.19 -2.26
N GLY A 381 -25.47 -6.11 -2.42
CA GLY A 381 -24.78 -5.86 -3.68
C GLY A 381 -24.24 -7.15 -4.29
N ILE A 382 -23.21 -7.73 -3.67
CA ILE A 382 -22.45 -8.87 -4.22
C ILE A 382 -23.30 -10.14 -4.31
N PHE A 383 -23.94 -10.59 -3.23
CA PHE A 383 -24.68 -11.86 -3.24
C PHE A 383 -25.82 -11.92 -4.28
N PRO A 384 -26.66 -10.87 -4.46
CA PRO A 384 -27.63 -10.86 -5.56
C PRO A 384 -26.99 -10.97 -6.95
N PHE A 385 -25.81 -10.37 -7.14
CA PHE A 385 -25.05 -10.48 -8.40
C PHE A 385 -24.45 -11.88 -8.58
N VAL A 386 -23.90 -12.47 -7.52
CA VAL A 386 -23.41 -13.86 -7.49
C VAL A 386 -24.53 -14.82 -7.84
N ARG A 387 -25.72 -14.65 -7.25
CA ARG A 387 -26.91 -15.45 -7.55
C ARG A 387 -27.28 -15.41 -9.04
N GLU A 388 -27.16 -14.25 -9.68
CA GLU A 388 -27.41 -14.12 -11.13
C GLU A 388 -26.35 -14.85 -11.98
N LEU A 389 -25.09 -14.87 -11.55
CA LEU A 389 -24.05 -15.65 -12.22
C LEU A 389 -24.27 -17.16 -12.05
N LEU A 390 -24.62 -17.60 -10.83
CA LEU A 390 -24.91 -18.99 -10.52
C LEU A 390 -26.15 -19.50 -11.29
N SER A 391 -27.21 -18.70 -11.37
CA SER A 391 -28.43 -19.07 -12.12
C SER A 391 -28.18 -19.29 -13.62
N ARG A 392 -27.10 -18.70 -14.16
CA ARG A 392 -26.63 -18.89 -15.52
C ARG A 392 -25.67 -20.08 -15.68
N GLY A 393 -25.29 -20.75 -14.60
CA GLY A 393 -24.32 -21.85 -14.60
C GLY A 393 -22.85 -21.40 -14.57
N THR A 394 -22.57 -20.19 -14.07
CA THR A 394 -21.18 -19.73 -13.85
C THR A 394 -20.71 -20.16 -12.46
N GLU A 395 -19.55 -20.81 -12.35
CA GLU A 395 -18.90 -21.04 -11.06
C GLU A 395 -18.39 -19.71 -10.48
N VAL A 396 -18.53 -19.47 -9.17
CA VAL A 396 -18.14 -18.20 -8.56
C VAL A 396 -17.17 -18.43 -7.40
N ILE A 397 -16.07 -17.69 -7.41
CA ILE A 397 -15.06 -17.64 -6.34
C ILE A 397 -15.10 -16.24 -5.74
N LEU A 398 -15.41 -16.15 -4.44
CA LEU A 398 -15.29 -14.92 -3.66
C LEU A 398 -13.91 -14.86 -3.00
N ALA A 399 -13.13 -13.83 -3.32
CA ALA A 399 -11.84 -13.55 -2.70
C ALA A 399 -12.00 -12.48 -1.63
N CYS A 400 -11.90 -12.89 -0.37
CA CYS A 400 -12.05 -12.05 0.82
C CYS A 400 -10.69 -11.87 1.52
N ASN A 401 -10.56 -10.83 2.36
CA ASN A 401 -9.33 -10.58 3.11
C ASN A 401 -9.02 -11.72 4.10
N SER A 402 -7.74 -12.04 4.27
CA SER A 402 -7.29 -13.06 5.23
C SER A 402 -7.33 -12.57 6.68
N GLY A 403 -7.14 -11.27 6.89
CA GLY A 403 -7.24 -10.60 8.19
C GLY A 403 -8.08 -9.32 8.10
N PRO A 404 -8.48 -8.76 9.26
CA PRO A 404 -9.27 -7.54 9.31
C PRO A 404 -8.52 -6.34 8.73
N ALA A 405 -9.22 -5.54 7.93
CA ALA A 405 -8.81 -4.21 7.52
C ALA A 405 -10.08 -3.38 7.42
N LEU A 406 -10.23 -2.32 8.22
CA LEU A 406 -11.47 -1.54 8.28
C LEU A 406 -12.72 -2.44 8.42
N ASN A 407 -13.78 -2.12 7.68
CA ASN A 407 -15.03 -2.86 7.56
C ASN A 407 -15.00 -3.92 6.44
N ASP A 408 -13.84 -4.17 5.83
CA ASP A 408 -13.69 -5.20 4.82
C ASP A 408 -14.09 -6.57 5.36
N VAL A 409 -14.72 -7.36 4.50
CA VAL A 409 -15.12 -8.72 4.83
C VAL A 409 -13.93 -9.67 4.82
N THR A 410 -13.74 -10.41 5.90
CA THR A 410 -12.71 -11.46 5.97
C THR A 410 -13.23 -12.80 5.47
N TYR A 411 -12.33 -13.71 5.09
CA TYR A 411 -12.68 -15.08 4.70
C TYR A 411 -13.57 -15.78 5.74
N ASN A 412 -13.18 -15.74 7.02
CA ASN A 412 -13.94 -16.41 8.08
C ASN A 412 -15.34 -15.80 8.25
N GLU A 413 -15.47 -14.47 8.15
CA GLU A 413 -16.78 -13.80 8.20
C GLU A 413 -17.63 -14.15 6.98
N SER A 414 -17.03 -14.21 5.79
CA SER A 414 -17.73 -14.55 4.56
C SER A 414 -18.31 -15.96 4.57
N LEU A 415 -17.67 -16.93 5.24
CA LEU A 415 -18.22 -18.28 5.40
C LEU A 415 -19.55 -18.25 6.16
N ILE A 416 -19.60 -17.50 7.27
CA ILE A 416 -20.80 -17.37 8.11
C ILE A 416 -21.92 -16.66 7.33
N VAL A 417 -21.58 -15.59 6.61
CA VAL A 417 -22.57 -14.87 5.79
C VAL A 417 -23.08 -15.76 4.65
N THR A 418 -22.20 -16.49 3.97
CA THR A 418 -22.56 -17.39 2.87
C THR A 418 -23.49 -18.50 3.35
N GLU A 419 -23.20 -19.13 4.49
CA GLU A 419 -24.06 -20.17 5.09
C GLU A 419 -25.47 -19.63 5.36
N ARG A 420 -25.57 -18.45 5.98
CA ARG A 420 -26.86 -17.80 6.25
C ARG A 420 -27.62 -17.42 4.98
N ILE A 421 -26.93 -17.02 3.93
CA ILE A 421 -27.53 -16.72 2.63
C ILE A 421 -28.02 -18.00 1.94
N ALA A 422 -27.24 -19.07 1.97
CA ALA A 422 -27.60 -20.38 1.40
C ALA A 422 -28.82 -21.01 2.09
N ASP A 423 -29.01 -20.76 3.39
CA ASP A 423 -30.23 -21.15 4.12
C ASP A 423 -31.47 -20.38 3.63
N MET A 424 -31.29 -19.17 3.10
CA MET A 424 -32.37 -18.30 2.65
C MET A 424 -32.68 -18.40 1.15
N ASP A 425 -31.76 -18.94 0.35
CA ASP A 425 -31.85 -18.95 -1.12
C ASP A 425 -31.25 -20.23 -1.71
N THR A 426 -32.11 -21.06 -2.32
CA THR A 426 -31.71 -22.37 -2.84
C THR A 426 -30.79 -22.30 -4.05
N ILE A 427 -30.66 -21.15 -4.72
CA ILE A 427 -29.69 -20.97 -5.81
C ILE A 427 -28.26 -20.81 -5.26
N MET A 428 -28.14 -20.44 -3.99
CA MET A 428 -26.87 -20.22 -3.30
C MET A 428 -26.36 -21.48 -2.57
N GLN A 429 -27.10 -22.59 -2.62
CA GLN A 429 -26.71 -23.92 -2.14
C GLN A 429 -25.92 -24.66 -3.23
#